data_AF-B8L2E4-F1
#
_entry.id   AF-B8L2E4-F1
#
_cell.length_a   1.000
_cell.length_b   1.000
_cell.length_c   1.000
_cell.angle_alpha   90.00
_cell.angle_beta   90.00
_cell.angle_gamma   90.00
#
_symmetry.space_group_name_H-M   'P 1'
#
loop_
_entity.id
_entity.type
_entity.pdbx_description
1 polymer ?
#
loop_
_entity_poly.entity_id
_entity_poly.type
_entity_poly.pdbx_seq_one_letter_code
_entity_poly.pdbx_strand_id
1 'polypeptide(L)' 'MTEFWSKRQVRTRLGLRTDAELARFFGISRSAVSQWPKNLPIPALRQYILRQRYPHLFPATDAPGSESI' A
#
# COMPACT_ATOMS: atom_id res chain seq x y z
N MET A 1 -5.73 -12.43 10.18
CA MET A 1 -5.33 -12.51 8.76
C MET A 1 -4.48 -11.29 8.47
N THR A 2 -3.25 -11.47 8.00
CA THR A 2 -2.29 -10.37 7.79
C THR A 2 -2.84 -9.44 6.71
N GLU A 3 -3.28 -8.24 7.09
CA GLU A 3 -3.83 -7.26 6.15
C GLU A 3 -2.71 -6.69 5.29
N PHE A 4 -2.44 -7.37 4.18
CA PHE A 4 -1.50 -6.95 3.16
C PHE A 4 -2.25 -6.18 2.07
N TRP A 5 -1.69 -5.05 1.62
CA TRP A 5 -2.37 -4.16 0.71
C TRP A 5 -2.02 -4.42 -0.76
N SER A 6 -3.03 -4.64 -1.58
CA SER A 6 -2.89 -4.71 -3.04
C SER A 6 -2.53 -3.35 -3.64
N LYS A 7 -1.99 -3.37 -4.87
CA LYS A 7 -1.69 -2.15 -5.63
C LYS A 7 -2.88 -1.20 -5.73
N ARG A 8 -4.10 -1.72 -5.93
CA ARG A 8 -5.32 -0.89 -6.04
C ARG A 8 -5.63 -0.20 -4.72
N GLN A 9 -5.63 -0.93 -3.61
CA GLN A 9 -5.91 -0.38 -2.27
C GLN A 9 -4.90 0.70 -1.89
N VAL A 10 -3.62 0.48 -2.19
CA VAL A 10 -2.56 1.46 -1.92
C VAL A 10 -2.80 2.76 -2.69
N ARG A 11 -3.12 2.68 -3.99
CA ARG A 11 -3.45 3.86 -4.80
C ARG A 11 -4.66 4.60 -4.23
N THR A 12 -5.74 3.90 -3.93
CA THR A 12 -6.97 4.51 -3.38
C THR A 12 -6.70 5.23 -2.07
N ARG A 13 -5.96 4.62 -1.13
CA ARG A 13 -5.65 5.25 0.17
C ARG A 13 -4.71 6.45 0.07
N LEU A 14 -3.77 6.42 -0.87
CA LEU A 14 -2.87 7.55 -1.13
C LEU A 14 -3.51 8.63 -2.02
N GLY A 15 -4.75 8.45 -2.47
CA GLY A 15 -5.41 9.38 -3.40
C GLY A 15 -4.81 9.39 -4.81
N LEU A 16 -4.07 8.35 -5.19
CA LEU A 16 -3.41 8.25 -6.50
C LEU A 16 -4.33 7.58 -7.51
N ARG A 17 -4.31 8.07 -8.76
CA ARG A 17 -5.15 7.55 -9.85
C ARG A 17 -4.39 6.56 -10.71
N THR A 18 -3.08 6.73 -10.85
CA THR A 18 -2.26 6.00 -11.81
C THR A 18 -1.08 5.26 -11.19
N ASP A 19 -0.61 4.21 -11.88
CA ASP A 19 0.62 3.50 -11.51
C ASP A 19 1.86 4.40 -11.66
N ALA A 20 1.79 5.43 -12.51
CA ALA A 20 2.88 6.39 -12.68
C ALA A 20 3.04 7.30 -11.46
N GLU A 21 1.93 7.76 -10.89
CA GLU A 21 1.95 8.52 -9.63
C GLU A 21 2.45 7.66 -8.47
N LEU A 22 2.01 6.39 -8.41
CA LEU A 22 2.51 5.45 -7.40
C LEU A 22 4.02 5.19 -7.54
N ALA A 23 4.51 5.10 -8.77
CA ALA A 23 5.94 4.94 -9.05
C ALA A 23 6.75 6.16 -8.60
N ARG A 24 6.28 7.38 -8.93
CA ARG A 24 6.88 8.64 -8.47
C ARG A 24 6.91 8.72 -6.94
N PHE A 25 5.81 8.37 -6.29
CA PHE A 25 5.72 8.34 -4.82
C PHE A 25 6.79 7.41 -4.20
N PHE A 26 7.04 6.26 -4.81
CA PHE A 26 8.06 5.31 -4.33
C PHE A 26 9.48 5.57 -4.85
N GLY A 27 9.69 6.56 -5.71
CA GLY A 27 10.97 6.83 -6.35
C GLY A 27 11.45 5.70 -7.26
N ILE A 28 10.54 5.00 -7.95
CA ILE A 28 10.86 3.90 -8.87
C ILE A 28 10.26 4.13 -10.26
N SER A 29 10.62 3.26 -11.21
CA SER A 29 10.07 3.33 -12.56
C SER A 29 8.60 2.88 -12.60
N ARG A 30 7.83 3.46 -13.52
CA ARG A 30 6.45 3.03 -13.83
C ARG A 30 6.40 1.54 -14.21
N SER A 31 7.37 1.06 -14.97
CA SER A 31 7.45 -0.33 -15.41
C SER A 31 7.55 -1.31 -14.24
N ALA A 32 8.33 -0.96 -13.20
CA ALA A 32 8.41 -1.77 -11.99
C ALA A 32 7.04 -1.92 -11.30
N VAL A 33 6.26 -0.84 -11.20
CA VAL A 33 4.90 -0.86 -10.63
C VAL A 33 3.91 -1.62 -11.52
N SER A 34 4.07 -1.54 -12.84
CA SER A 34 3.23 -2.27 -13.79
C SER A 34 3.40 -3.78 -13.67
N GLN A 35 4.60 -4.26 -13.33
CA GLN A 35 4.88 -5.68 -13.12
C GLN A 35 4.36 -6.22 -11.79
N TRP A 36 3.91 -5.35 -10.87
CA TRP A 36 3.35 -5.82 -9.61
C TRP A 36 2.03 -6.58 -9.85
N PRO A 37 1.82 -7.68 -9.12
CA PRO A 37 0.59 -8.44 -9.21
C PRO A 37 -0.62 -7.58 -8.80
N LYS A 38 -1.69 -7.61 -9.60
CA LYS A 38 -2.87 -6.73 -9.42
C LYS A 38 -3.66 -7.04 -8.14
N ASN A 39 -3.82 -8.33 -7.85
CA ASN A 39 -4.68 -8.85 -6.77
C ASN A 39 -3.87 -9.45 -5.61
N LEU A 40 -2.55 -9.30 -5.64
CA LEU A 40 -1.68 -9.70 -4.55
C LEU A 40 -1.10 -8.44 -3.88
N PRO A 41 -0.55 -8.61 -2.67
CA PRO A 41 0.14 -7.53 -1.99
C PRO A 41 1.25 -6.90 -2.83
N ILE A 42 1.47 -5.60 -2.65
CA ILE A 42 2.67 -4.96 -3.18
C ILE A 42 3.93 -5.55 -2.51
N PRO A 43 5.13 -5.39 -3.07
CA PRO A 43 6.35 -5.94 -2.48
C PRO A 43 6.55 -5.54 -1.00
N ALA A 44 7.00 -6.48 -0.18
CA ALA A 44 7.11 -6.33 1.29
C ALA A 44 7.85 -5.05 1.72
N LEU A 45 8.95 -4.72 1.04
CA LEU A 45 9.70 -3.48 1.29
C LEU A 45 8.82 -2.22 1.13
N ARG A 46 7.93 -2.21 0.13
CA ARG A 46 7.03 -1.08 -0.13
C ARG A 46 5.93 -1.00 0.91
N GLN A 47 5.45 -2.15 1.40
CA GLN A 47 4.52 -2.19 2.53
C GLN A 47 5.16 -1.64 3.82
N TYR A 48 6.42 -1.99 4.08
CA TYR A 48 7.17 -1.45 5.22
C TYR A 48 7.30 0.06 5.15
N ILE A 49 7.69 0.61 3.98
CA ILE A 49 7.80 2.07 3.78
C ILE A 49 6.46 2.76 4.03
N LEU A 50 5.35 2.20 3.54
CA LEU A 50 4.02 2.77 3.76
C LEU A 50 3.65 2.81 5.25
N ARG A 51 3.92 1.72 5.99
CA ARG A 51 3.68 1.63 7.43
C ARG A 51 4.51 2.66 8.21
N GLN A 52 5.77 2.86 7.83
CA GLN A 52 6.66 3.82 8.47
C GLN A 52 6.27 5.27 8.21
N ARG A 53 5.90 5.61 6.97
CA ARG A 53 5.61 6.99 6.56
C ARG A 53 4.17 7.41 6.82
N TYR A 54 3.23 6.48 6.74
CA TYR A 54 1.80 6.75 6.82
C TYR A 54 1.09 5.72 7.71
N PRO A 55 1.45 5.62 9.00
CA PRO A 55 0.89 4.62 9.91
C PRO A 55 -0.63 4.71 10.05
N HIS A 56 -1.21 5.92 9.94
CA HIS A 56 -2.67 6.13 9.97
C HIS A 56 -3.39 5.59 8.72
N LEU A 57 -2.74 5.60 7.55
CA LEU A 57 -3.32 5.08 6.32
C LEU A 57 -3.02 3.59 6.13
N PHE A 58 -1.91 3.12 6.69
CA PHE A 58 -1.42 1.75 6.57
C PHE A 58 -1.02 1.22 7.96
N PRO A 59 -1.99 0.92 8.84
CA PRO A 59 -1.69 0.35 10.14
C PRO A 59 -1.06 -1.05 9.99
N ALA A 60 -0.13 -1.36 10.87
CA ALA A 60 0.34 -2.72 11.05
C ALA A 60 -0.66 -3.43 11.97
N THR A 61 -1.69 -4.06 11.41
CA THR A 61 -2.66 -4.77 12.23
C THR A 61 -2.01 -5.95 12.95
N ASP A 62 -1.90 -5.81 14.28
CA ASP A 62 -2.08 -6.88 15.26
C ASP A 62 -3.17 -6.50 16.30
N ALA A 63 -4.09 -5.56 15.99
CA ALA A 63 -5.08 -5.09 16.96
C ALA A 63 -6.51 -5.54 16.61
N PRO A 64 -7.11 -6.50 17.35
CA PRO A 64 -8.55 -6.60 17.47
C PRO A 64 -9.04 -5.47 18.37
N GLY A 65 -9.66 -4.42 17.82
CA GLY A 65 -10.10 -3.31 18.64
C GLY A 65 -10.56 -2.10 17.86
N SER A 66 -11.61 -2.26 17.06
CA SER A 66 -12.51 -1.16 16.72
C SER A 66 -13.89 -1.76 16.44
N GLU A 67 -14.41 -2.47 17.43
CA GLU A 67 -15.85 -2.55 17.64
C GLU A 67 -16.22 -1.21 18.28
N SER A 68 -16.72 -0.28 17.47
CA SER A 68 -17.30 0.95 17.97
C SER A 68 -18.63 0.62 18.64
N ILE A 69 -18.71 0.99 19.92
CA ILE A 69 -19.89 0.99 20.81
C ILE A 69 -21.02 1.83 20.22
#